data_AF-A0A8B9J9U0-F1
#
_entry.id   AF-A0A8B9J9U0-F1
#
_cell.length_a   1.000
_cell.length_b   1.000
_cell.length_c   1.000
_cell.angle_alpha   90.00
_cell.angle_beta   90.00
_cell.angle_gamma   90.00
#
_symmetry.space_group_name_H-M   'P 1'
#
loop_
_entity.id
_entity.type
_entity.pdbx_description
1 polymer ?
#
loop_
_entity_poly.entity_id
_entity_poly.type
_entity_poly.pdbx_seq_one_letter_code
_entity_poly.pdbx_strand_id
1 'polypeptide(L)'
;MEGCSVLPVVIMISIMPGLVGSELRMSRQELRGSQLTEGLGVPRPRAKRGWIWKQLFVEEEDPIPKIIGQLKSNYDKGDFTIRYILSGEGAGDVFRIDEFSGEIHALKSLDREEKAFYVLQAHAIDRRNGQPVEPESEFIIKVQDINDNAPEFINEPYVSSIPEMSPIGIIVTSWQNMDREASETYLVVVQVKDMFGFSGGYSATTTVTITLTDVNDNGPTFQHNLYTFALEESAPVGTTVGRVMAEDADIGVNAKMNYSLDDLEESATFRVHTDPETQEGIVTLAKVSGKHLPFTITELITFILDII
;
A
#
# COMPACT_ATOMS: atom_id res chain seq x y z
N MET A 1 27.68 -16.55 20.13
CA MET A 1 27.60 -15.99 18.78
C MET A 1 26.63 -16.86 17.99
N GLU A 2 25.34 -16.70 18.25
CA GLU A 2 24.30 -17.27 17.38
C GLU A 2 23.90 -16.15 16.43
N GLY A 3 24.12 -16.39 15.13
CA GLY A 3 23.77 -15.44 14.09
C GLY A 3 22.26 -15.32 14.04
N CYS A 4 21.75 -14.13 14.37
CA CYS A 4 20.36 -13.78 14.15
C CYS A 4 20.11 -13.77 12.63
N SER A 5 19.57 -14.88 12.11
CA SER A 5 19.15 -14.98 10.72
C SER A 5 17.85 -14.20 10.58
N VAL A 6 17.94 -12.99 10.04
CA VAL A 6 16.79 -12.19 9.64
C VAL A 6 16.08 -12.95 8.52
N LEU A 7 15.04 -13.70 8.84
CA LEU A 7 14.22 -14.36 7.85
C LEU A 7 13.36 -13.29 7.17
N PRO A 8 13.38 -13.17 5.83
CA PRO A 8 12.48 -12.25 5.14
C PRO A 8 11.05 -12.71 5.37
N VAL A 9 10.28 -11.93 6.13
CA VAL A 9 8.85 -12.15 6.30
C VAL A 9 8.16 -11.60 5.05
N VAL A 10 7.63 -12.51 4.24
CA VAL A 10 6.86 -12.18 3.03
C VAL A 10 5.43 -11.89 3.45
N ILE A 11 5.01 -10.64 3.33
CA ILE A 11 3.63 -10.24 3.61
C ILE A 11 2.90 -10.05 2.29
N MET A 12 1.95 -10.95 2.05
CA MET A 12 1.02 -10.85 0.93
C MET A 12 -0.06 -9.81 1.26
N ILE A 13 0.20 -8.53 0.99
CA ILE A 13 -0.84 -7.50 1.06
C ILE A 13 -1.65 -7.57 -0.23
N SER A 14 -2.76 -8.32 -0.20
CA SER A 14 -3.77 -8.24 -1.26
C SER A 14 -4.51 -6.90 -1.11
N ILE A 15 -4.08 -5.89 -1.87
CA ILE A 15 -4.81 -4.64 -2.00
C ILE A 15 -6.03 -4.93 -2.85
N MET A 16 -7.19 -5.16 -2.21
CA MET A 16 -8.46 -5.10 -2.94
C MET A 16 -8.70 -3.63 -3.32
N PRO A 17 -8.83 -3.28 -4.62
CA PRO A 17 -9.17 -1.93 -5.01
C PRO A 17 -10.49 -1.53 -4.35
N GLY A 18 -10.48 -0.34 -3.74
CA GLY A 18 -11.55 0.19 -2.92
C GLY A 18 -12.91 0.19 -3.64
N LEU A 19 -13.92 -0.23 -2.89
CA LEU A 19 -15.32 0.10 -3.12
C LEU A 19 -15.47 1.63 -3.20
N VAL A 20 -15.52 2.17 -4.42
CA VAL A 20 -16.25 3.41 -4.69
C VAL A 20 -17.69 3.01 -4.98
N GLY A 21 -18.58 3.41 -4.07
CA GLY A 21 -19.98 3.00 -4.09
C GLY A 21 -20.77 3.50 -5.30
N SER A 22 -21.61 2.65 -5.87
CA SER A 22 -23.08 2.76 -5.76
C SER A 22 -23.75 1.68 -6.62
N GLU A 23 -24.71 0.99 -5.99
CA GLU A 23 -25.89 0.27 -6.51
C GLU A 23 -25.93 -0.10 -8.02
N LEU A 24 -26.12 -1.37 -8.39
CA LEU A 24 -27.44 -2.00 -8.34
C LEU A 24 -27.33 -3.52 -8.38
N ARG A 25 -27.86 -4.13 -7.31
CA ARG A 25 -28.27 -5.53 -7.27
C ARG A 25 -29.57 -5.65 -8.07
N MET A 26 -29.61 -6.45 -9.12
CA MET A 26 -30.88 -7.00 -9.61
C MET A 26 -30.75 -8.49 -9.93
N SER A 27 -31.59 -9.24 -9.24
CA SER A 27 -31.70 -10.68 -9.16
C SER A 27 -32.12 -11.32 -10.48
N ARG A 28 -31.45 -12.43 -10.82
CA ARG A 28 -32.06 -13.50 -11.62
C ARG A 28 -33.22 -14.11 -10.83
N GLN A 29 -34.44 -13.67 -11.12
CA GLN A 29 -35.67 -14.48 -11.08
C GLN A 29 -36.84 -13.54 -11.36
N GLU A 30 -37.50 -13.76 -12.50
CA GLU A 30 -38.95 -13.64 -12.74
C GLU A 30 -39.21 -13.44 -14.24
N LEU A 31 -39.19 -14.55 -14.97
CA LEU A 31 -39.96 -14.69 -16.22
C LEU A 31 -40.84 -15.93 -16.08
N ARG A 32 -41.89 -15.79 -15.28
CA ARG A 32 -43.10 -16.63 -15.36
C ARG A 32 -44.33 -15.76 -15.26
N GLY A 33 -45.08 -15.74 -16.36
CA GLY A 33 -46.54 -15.71 -16.36
C GLY A 33 -47.22 -14.37 -16.13
N SER A 34 -47.75 -13.79 -17.21
CA SER A 34 -49.21 -13.60 -17.32
C SER A 34 -49.57 -13.11 -18.73
N GLN A 35 -50.17 -14.00 -19.52
CA GLN A 35 -51.16 -13.59 -20.50
C GLN A 35 -52.49 -13.46 -19.77
N LEU A 36 -53.19 -12.33 -19.96
CA LEU A 36 -54.55 -12.24 -20.48
C LEU A 36 -55.05 -10.79 -20.38
N THR A 37 -55.34 -10.19 -21.52
CA THR A 37 -56.65 -9.58 -21.85
C THR A 37 -56.61 -9.07 -23.29
N GLU A 38 -57.52 -9.58 -24.11
CA GLU A 38 -57.80 -9.11 -25.47
C GLU A 38 -58.47 -7.72 -25.45
N GLY A 39 -58.17 -6.90 -26.46
CA GLY A 39 -58.87 -5.66 -26.75
C GLY A 39 -58.61 -5.23 -28.19
N LEU A 40 -59.70 -5.12 -28.96
CA LEU A 40 -59.78 -4.88 -30.41
C LEU A 40 -59.07 -3.62 -30.93
N GLY A 41 -58.48 -3.74 -32.14
CA GLY A 41 -58.50 -2.68 -33.15
C GLY A 41 -57.30 -1.73 -33.25
N VAL A 42 -56.48 -1.96 -34.30
CA VAL A 42 -55.72 -1.04 -35.17
C VAL A 42 -54.32 -1.65 -35.44
N PRO A 43 -53.97 -1.99 -36.70
CA PRO A 43 -52.59 -2.32 -37.01
C PRO A 43 -51.76 -1.05 -36.86
N ARG A 44 -51.04 -0.92 -35.76
CA ARG A 44 -50.00 0.11 -35.64
C ARG A 44 -48.98 -0.18 -36.75
N PRO A 45 -48.59 0.80 -37.59
CA PRO A 45 -47.52 0.57 -38.54
C PRO A 45 -46.30 0.12 -37.74
N ARG A 46 -45.67 -0.99 -38.14
CA ARG A 46 -44.38 -1.41 -37.59
C ARG A 46 -43.44 -0.22 -37.75
N ALA A 47 -43.13 0.47 -36.65
CA ALA A 47 -42.04 1.42 -36.64
C ALA A 47 -40.80 0.68 -37.15
N LYS A 48 -40.23 1.15 -38.27
CA LYS A 48 -39.00 0.60 -38.82
C LYS A 48 -37.96 0.68 -37.71
N ARG A 49 -37.53 -0.47 -37.20
CA ARG A 49 -36.37 -0.53 -36.31
C ARG A 49 -35.17 -0.15 -37.18
N GLY A 50 -34.65 1.06 -36.98
CA GLY A 50 -33.29 1.39 -37.39
C GLY A 50 -32.31 0.39 -36.76
N TRP A 51 -31.09 0.38 -37.28
CA TRP A 51 -29.99 -0.49 -36.90
C TRP A 51 -29.96 -0.83 -35.39
N ILE A 52 -29.92 -2.13 -35.05
CA ILE A 52 -29.91 -2.64 -33.66
C ILE A 52 -28.49 -2.64 -33.06
N TRP A 53 -27.47 -2.24 -33.82
CA TRP A 53 -26.08 -2.21 -33.37
C TRP A 53 -25.75 -0.83 -32.82
N LYS A 54 -25.71 -0.68 -31.49
CA LYS A 54 -25.18 0.52 -30.84
C LYS A 54 -23.68 0.46 -30.61
N GLN A 55 -23.09 -0.73 -30.66
CA GLN A 55 -21.68 -0.95 -30.38
C GLN A 55 -21.15 -2.24 -31.04
N LEU A 56 -19.91 -2.20 -31.53
CA LEU A 56 -19.08 -3.36 -31.90
C LEU A 56 -17.89 -3.45 -30.95
N PHE A 57 -17.24 -4.61 -30.91
CA PHE A 57 -16.10 -4.88 -30.04
C PHE A 57 -14.93 -5.42 -30.86
N VAL A 58 -13.72 -5.06 -30.45
CA VAL A 58 -12.46 -5.56 -30.99
C VAL A 58 -11.52 -5.73 -29.80
N GLU A 59 -10.86 -6.88 -29.67
CA GLU A 59 -9.83 -7.04 -28.66
C GLU A 59 -8.58 -6.26 -29.09
N GLU A 60 -7.87 -5.64 -28.16
CA GLU A 60 -6.57 -5.04 -28.49
C GLU A 60 -5.55 -6.10 -28.90
N GLU A 61 -4.47 -5.68 -29.55
CA GLU A 61 -3.41 -6.58 -30.07
C GLU A 61 -3.90 -7.73 -31.00
N ASP A 62 -5.17 -7.72 -31.42
CA ASP A 62 -5.76 -8.73 -32.29
C ASP A 62 -4.99 -8.80 -33.63
N PRO A 63 -4.69 -10.01 -34.15
CA PRO A 63 -4.03 -10.15 -35.45
C PRO A 63 -4.83 -9.51 -36.58
N ILE A 64 -4.16 -8.67 -37.36
CA ILE A 64 -4.77 -7.89 -38.46
C ILE A 64 -4.53 -8.53 -39.83
N PRO A 65 -5.51 -8.44 -40.77
CA PRO A 65 -6.82 -7.79 -40.62
C PRO A 65 -7.84 -8.66 -39.89
N LYS A 66 -8.61 -8.05 -38.97
CA LYS A 66 -9.63 -8.73 -38.16
C LYS A 66 -11.03 -8.28 -38.54
N ILE A 67 -11.95 -9.21 -38.80
CA ILE A 67 -13.38 -8.90 -38.97
C ILE A 67 -13.99 -8.66 -37.59
N ILE A 68 -14.58 -7.48 -37.40
CA ILE A 68 -15.17 -7.05 -36.11
C ILE A 68 -16.70 -6.97 -36.14
N GLY A 69 -17.29 -7.05 -37.33
CA GLY A 69 -18.73 -7.03 -37.52
C GLY A 69 -19.12 -6.98 -38.99
N GLN A 70 -20.42 -7.04 -39.24
CA GLN A 70 -20.98 -6.91 -40.57
C GLN A 70 -22.26 -6.08 -40.53
N LEU A 71 -22.34 -5.06 -41.36
CA LEU A 71 -23.56 -4.29 -41.58
C LEU A 71 -24.38 -4.93 -42.69
N LYS A 72 -25.68 -5.13 -42.43
CA LYS A 72 -26.62 -5.63 -43.42
C LYS A 72 -27.93 -4.84 -43.40
N SER A 73 -28.25 -4.19 -44.50
CA SER A 73 -29.56 -3.57 -44.72
C SER A 73 -30.60 -4.64 -45.06
N ASN A 74 -31.84 -4.43 -44.62
CA ASN A 74 -32.97 -5.28 -45.01
C ASN A 74 -33.37 -5.11 -46.49
N TYR A 75 -32.87 -4.08 -47.17
CA TYR A 75 -33.05 -3.84 -48.61
C TYR A 75 -32.04 -4.59 -49.47
N ASP A 76 -30.98 -5.13 -48.85
CA ASP A 76 -29.90 -5.83 -49.55
C ASP A 76 -30.26 -7.29 -49.80
N LYS A 77 -30.48 -7.62 -51.08
CA LYS A 77 -30.84 -8.97 -51.54
C LYS A 77 -29.63 -9.84 -51.89
N GLY A 78 -28.41 -9.35 -51.68
CA GLY A 78 -27.18 -10.03 -52.10
C GLY A 78 -26.91 -9.95 -53.61
N ASP A 79 -27.57 -9.02 -54.30
CA ASP A 79 -27.41 -8.77 -55.74
C ASP A 79 -26.42 -7.63 -56.04
N PHE A 80 -25.63 -7.22 -55.05
CA PHE A 80 -24.64 -6.14 -55.13
C PHE A 80 -25.22 -4.76 -55.49
N THR A 81 -26.52 -4.56 -55.29
CA THR A 81 -27.18 -3.27 -55.53
C THR A 81 -27.01 -2.28 -54.39
N ILE A 82 -26.82 -2.77 -53.17
CA ILE A 82 -26.59 -1.91 -51.99
C ILE A 82 -25.09 -1.72 -51.80
N ARG A 83 -24.69 -0.48 -51.53
CA ARG A 83 -23.33 -0.10 -51.15
C ARG A 83 -23.31 0.40 -49.71
N TYR A 84 -22.45 -0.19 -48.89
CA TYR A 84 -22.20 0.25 -47.51
C TYR A 84 -21.04 1.26 -47.46
N ILE A 85 -21.22 2.30 -46.67
CA ILE A 85 -20.25 3.38 -46.51
C ILE A 85 -20.00 3.61 -45.02
N LEU A 86 -18.73 3.74 -44.67
CA LEU A 86 -18.27 3.99 -43.31
C LEU A 86 -17.53 5.34 -43.27
N SER A 87 -17.85 6.17 -42.29
CA SER A 87 -17.28 7.48 -42.03
C SER A 87 -17.03 7.67 -40.53
N GLY A 88 -16.32 8.73 -40.15
CA GLY A 88 -16.00 9.03 -38.74
C GLY A 88 -14.56 8.69 -38.38
N GLU A 89 -14.32 8.45 -37.09
CA GLU A 89 -12.96 8.31 -36.57
C GLU A 89 -12.28 7.03 -37.04
N GLY A 90 -11.10 7.17 -37.66
CA GLY A 90 -10.32 6.03 -38.14
C GLY A 90 -10.91 5.32 -39.37
N ALA A 91 -12.03 5.79 -39.93
CA ALA A 91 -12.60 5.24 -41.16
C ALA A 91 -11.62 5.40 -42.33
N GLY A 92 -11.37 4.30 -43.06
CA GLY A 92 -10.44 4.24 -44.19
C GLY A 92 -8.97 4.01 -43.82
N ASP A 93 -8.62 4.12 -42.54
CA ASP A 93 -7.25 3.93 -42.04
C ASP A 93 -7.17 2.82 -40.99
N VAL A 94 -7.89 2.98 -39.88
CA VAL A 94 -7.99 2.01 -38.79
C VAL A 94 -9.09 0.97 -39.08
N PHE A 95 -10.25 1.43 -39.56
CA PHE A 95 -11.39 0.57 -39.88
C PHE A 95 -11.80 0.73 -41.34
N ARG A 96 -12.12 -0.39 -41.98
CA ARG A 96 -12.62 -0.38 -43.35
C ARG A 96 -13.82 -1.30 -43.47
N ILE A 97 -14.86 -0.80 -44.15
CA ILE A 97 -16.00 -1.62 -44.55
C ILE A 97 -15.81 -2.12 -45.98
N ASP A 98 -16.10 -3.40 -46.22
CA ASP A 98 -16.30 -3.90 -47.57
C ASP A 98 -17.61 -3.33 -48.11
N GLU A 99 -17.52 -2.63 -49.23
CA GLU A 99 -18.63 -1.83 -49.75
C GLU A 99 -19.83 -2.70 -50.21
N PHE A 100 -19.65 -4.01 -50.37
CA PHE A 100 -20.66 -4.93 -50.88
C PHE A 100 -21.14 -5.95 -49.85
N SER A 101 -20.22 -6.56 -49.10
CA SER A 101 -20.54 -7.53 -48.06
C SER A 101 -20.98 -6.84 -46.77
N GLY A 102 -20.54 -5.59 -46.55
CA GLY A 102 -20.76 -4.84 -45.33
C GLY A 102 -19.88 -5.30 -44.16
N GLU A 103 -18.93 -6.21 -44.39
CA GLU A 103 -17.96 -6.64 -43.37
C GLU A 103 -17.04 -5.48 -42.98
N ILE A 104 -16.91 -5.24 -41.68
CA ILE A 104 -16.02 -4.22 -41.13
C ILE A 104 -14.76 -4.92 -40.63
N HIS A 105 -13.61 -4.44 -41.11
CA HIS A 105 -12.29 -4.93 -40.76
C HIS A 105 -11.53 -3.87 -39.96
N ALA A 106 -10.86 -4.30 -38.89
CA ALA A 106 -9.76 -3.57 -38.29
C ALA A 106 -8.49 -3.82 -39.13
N LEU A 107 -7.78 -2.75 -39.46
CA LEU A 107 -6.59 -2.74 -40.32
C LEU A 107 -5.30 -2.37 -39.57
N LYS A 108 -5.40 -2.00 -38.30
CA LYS A 108 -4.27 -1.68 -37.43
C LYS A 108 -4.43 -2.37 -36.08
N SER A 109 -3.30 -2.62 -35.44
CA SER A 109 -3.28 -3.03 -34.04
C SER A 109 -3.81 -1.89 -33.22
N LEU A 110 -4.63 -2.23 -32.24
CA LEU A 110 -5.23 -1.29 -31.31
C LEU A 110 -4.58 -1.50 -29.96
N ASP A 111 -4.46 -0.42 -29.22
CA ASP A 111 -4.02 -0.34 -27.83
C ASP A 111 -5.11 0.45 -27.10
N ARG A 112 -5.72 -0.16 -26.09
CA ARG A 112 -6.82 0.40 -25.31
C ARG A 112 -6.34 1.54 -24.44
N GLU A 113 -5.15 1.44 -23.86
CA GLU A 113 -4.54 2.48 -23.03
C GLU A 113 -4.24 3.73 -23.86
N GLU A 114 -3.94 3.58 -25.15
CA GLU A 114 -3.91 4.69 -26.10
C GLU A 114 -5.33 5.20 -26.41
N LYS A 115 -6.25 4.30 -26.79
CA LYS A 115 -7.63 4.69 -27.16
C LYS A 115 -8.67 3.59 -26.96
N ALA A 116 -9.52 3.76 -25.95
CA ALA A 116 -10.55 2.79 -25.56
C ALA A 116 -11.76 2.65 -26.50
N PHE A 117 -12.07 3.64 -27.34
CA PHE A 117 -13.20 3.54 -28.28
C PHE A 117 -13.09 4.51 -29.47
N TYR A 118 -13.81 4.17 -30.54
CA TYR A 118 -13.96 4.97 -31.76
C TYR A 118 -15.43 5.24 -32.03
N VAL A 119 -15.76 6.47 -32.42
CA VAL A 119 -17.11 6.84 -32.86
C VAL A 119 -17.14 6.90 -34.39
N LEU A 120 -17.99 6.07 -34.98
CA LEU A 120 -18.13 5.93 -36.44
C LEU A 120 -19.57 6.10 -36.86
N GLN A 121 -19.75 6.41 -38.13
CA GLN A 121 -21.05 6.53 -38.78
C GLN A 121 -21.11 5.60 -39.98
N ALA A 122 -22.27 4.99 -40.19
CA ALA A 122 -22.51 4.16 -41.36
C ALA A 122 -23.84 4.50 -42.02
N HIS A 123 -23.86 4.42 -43.34
CA HIS A 123 -25.07 4.49 -44.14
C HIS A 123 -24.98 3.54 -45.33
N ALA A 124 -26.13 3.26 -45.95
CA ALA A 124 -26.22 2.39 -47.11
C ALA A 124 -26.98 3.11 -48.22
N ILE A 125 -26.48 3.01 -49.45
CA ILE A 125 -27.09 3.61 -50.65
C ILE A 125 -27.42 2.53 -51.68
N ASP A 126 -28.48 2.77 -52.47
CA ASP A 126 -28.72 2.00 -53.69
C ASP A 126 -27.81 2.53 -54.79
N ARG A 127 -26.94 1.67 -55.32
CA ARG A 127 -25.96 2.03 -56.36
C ARG A 127 -26.59 2.48 -57.68
N ARG A 128 -27.84 2.10 -57.95
CA ARG A 128 -28.54 2.40 -59.22
C ARG A 128 -28.94 3.86 -59.31
N ASN A 129 -29.30 4.47 -58.18
CA ASN A 129 -29.83 5.84 -58.13
C ASN A 129 -29.10 6.73 -57.12
N GLY A 130 -28.16 6.19 -56.33
CA GLY A 130 -27.41 6.90 -55.30
C GLY A 130 -28.23 7.30 -54.07
N GLN A 131 -29.48 6.85 -53.96
CA GLN A 131 -30.35 7.25 -52.85
C GLN A 131 -30.05 6.43 -51.59
N PRO A 132 -30.12 7.04 -50.39
CA PRO A 132 -29.96 6.33 -49.14
C PRO A 132 -31.11 5.33 -48.94
N VAL A 133 -30.76 4.06 -48.74
CA VAL A 133 -31.73 2.99 -48.39
C VAL A 133 -31.86 2.83 -46.88
N GLU A 134 -30.81 3.23 -46.15
CA GLU A 134 -30.79 3.31 -44.69
C GLU A 134 -30.31 4.70 -44.27
N PRO A 135 -30.83 5.26 -43.17
CA PRO A 135 -30.33 6.51 -42.62
C PRO A 135 -28.90 6.34 -42.09
N GLU A 136 -28.17 7.46 -42.08
CA GLU A 136 -26.88 7.52 -41.39
C GLU A 136 -27.06 7.26 -39.89
N SER A 137 -26.30 6.31 -39.37
CA SER A 137 -26.38 5.84 -37.99
C SER A 137 -25.00 5.89 -37.36
N GLU A 138 -24.91 6.53 -36.19
CA GLU A 138 -23.72 6.50 -35.36
C GLU A 138 -23.65 5.22 -34.54
N PHE A 139 -22.45 4.65 -34.42
CA PHE A 139 -22.15 3.52 -33.55
C PHE A 139 -20.72 3.63 -33.00
N ILE A 140 -20.46 2.86 -31.94
CA ILE A 140 -19.15 2.87 -31.28
C ILE A 140 -18.43 1.54 -31.56
N ILE A 141 -17.14 1.58 -31.82
CA ILE A 141 -16.26 0.40 -31.70
C ILE A 141 -15.52 0.53 -30.37
N LYS A 142 -15.74 -0.42 -29.46
CA LYS A 142 -15.04 -0.50 -28.17
C LYS A 142 -13.84 -1.43 -28.28
N VAL A 143 -12.68 -0.94 -27.85
CA VAL A 143 -11.47 -1.75 -27.71
C VAL A 143 -11.59 -2.49 -26.37
N GLN A 144 -11.53 -3.82 -26.42
CA GLN A 144 -11.57 -4.66 -25.23
C GLN A 144 -10.19 -4.79 -24.64
N ASP A 145 -10.17 -4.64 -23.33
CA ASP A 145 -9.01 -4.69 -22.43
C ASP A 145 -8.42 -6.10 -22.40
N ILE A 146 -7.14 -6.19 -22.71
CA ILE A 146 -6.26 -7.31 -22.41
C ILE A 146 -5.42 -6.90 -21.21
N ASN A 147 -5.22 -7.83 -20.28
CA ASN A 147 -4.30 -7.60 -19.19
C ASN A 147 -2.87 -7.67 -19.72
N ASP A 148 -2.35 -6.56 -20.25
CA ASP A 148 -1.01 -6.36 -20.81
C ASP A 148 -0.15 -5.40 -19.96
N ASN A 149 -0.81 -4.62 -19.10
CA ASN A 149 -0.18 -3.67 -18.19
C ASN A 149 -0.01 -4.26 -16.78
N ALA A 150 1.24 -4.43 -16.35
CA ALA A 150 1.55 -4.90 -15.01
C ALA A 150 1.41 -3.77 -13.97
N PRO A 151 0.98 -4.08 -12.72
CA PRO A 151 0.93 -3.08 -11.65
C PRO A 151 2.35 -2.62 -11.27
N GLU A 152 2.52 -1.32 -11.01
CA GLU A 152 3.80 -0.72 -10.61
C GLU A 152 3.72 -0.01 -9.25
N PHE A 153 4.79 -0.10 -8.48
CA PHE A 153 4.97 0.65 -7.23
C PHE A 153 5.54 2.04 -7.51
N ILE A 154 4.76 3.10 -7.26
CA ILE A 154 5.19 4.49 -7.43
C ILE A 154 5.64 5.15 -6.12
N ASN A 155 6.83 5.78 -6.12
CA ASN A 155 7.51 6.50 -5.02
C ASN A 155 8.45 5.68 -4.11
N GLU A 156 9.52 5.13 -4.67
CA GLU A 156 10.62 4.53 -3.88
C GLU A 156 11.61 5.59 -3.33
N PRO A 157 12.19 5.40 -2.14
CA PRO A 157 12.03 4.24 -1.25
C PRO A 157 10.79 4.32 -0.34
N TYR A 158 10.18 3.16 -0.06
CA TYR A 158 9.12 3.05 0.94
C TYR A 158 9.72 2.81 2.32
N VAL A 159 9.62 3.81 3.18
CA VAL A 159 10.10 3.76 4.57
C VAL A 159 8.96 4.08 5.51
N SER A 160 8.85 3.33 6.60
CA SER A 160 7.91 3.61 7.69
C SER A 160 8.59 3.43 9.04
N SER A 161 8.19 4.23 10.02
CA SER A 161 8.61 4.08 11.41
C SER A 161 7.42 3.75 12.29
N ILE A 162 7.56 2.74 13.15
CA ILE A 162 6.48 2.23 14.00
C ILE A 162 7.00 2.10 15.43
N PRO A 163 6.27 2.56 16.46
CA PRO A 163 6.63 2.27 17.84
C PRO A 163 6.67 0.78 18.10
N GLU A 164 7.71 0.31 18.76
CA GLU A 164 7.73 -1.06 19.24
C GLU A 164 6.58 -1.35 20.21
N MET A 165 6.29 -2.64 20.41
CA MET A 165 5.14 -3.10 21.19
C MET A 165 3.77 -2.54 20.74
N SER A 166 3.67 -1.99 19.53
CA SER A 166 2.40 -1.48 18.98
C SER A 166 1.31 -2.57 18.97
N PRO A 167 0.04 -2.22 19.27
CA PRO A 167 -1.05 -3.18 19.31
C PRO A 167 -1.33 -3.77 17.92
N ILE A 168 -1.73 -5.04 17.89
CA ILE A 168 -2.11 -5.77 16.68
C ILE A 168 -3.25 -5.03 15.98
N GLY A 169 -3.00 -4.47 14.79
CA GLY A 169 -4.05 -3.83 13.98
C GLY A 169 -3.59 -2.67 13.10
N ILE A 170 -2.38 -2.13 13.30
CA ILE A 170 -1.84 -1.07 12.45
C ILE A 170 -0.79 -1.70 11.51
N ILE A 171 -1.25 -2.01 10.29
CA ILE A 171 -0.61 -2.76 9.19
C ILE A 171 -0.74 -4.29 9.30
N VAL A 172 -1.36 -4.84 8.25
CA VAL A 172 -1.85 -6.22 8.11
C VAL A 172 -0.68 -7.18 7.95
N THR A 173 -0.20 -7.73 9.05
CA THR A 173 0.01 -9.18 9.29
C THR A 173 0.65 -9.35 10.67
N SER A 174 0.36 -10.49 11.29
CA SER A 174 0.75 -10.86 12.65
C SER A 174 2.25 -10.69 12.92
N TRP A 175 2.64 -9.57 13.51
CA TRP A 175 3.96 -9.40 14.12
C TRP A 175 3.82 -9.64 15.62
N GLN A 176 4.14 -10.85 16.04
CA GLN A 176 4.20 -11.17 17.45
C GLN A 176 5.60 -10.76 17.93
N ASN A 177 5.65 -9.85 18.91
CA ASN A 177 6.86 -9.34 19.59
C ASN A 177 7.77 -8.44 18.72
N MET A 178 7.30 -7.23 18.37
CA MET A 178 8.18 -6.17 17.84
C MET A 178 8.90 -5.50 19.02
N ASP A 179 10.21 -5.65 19.05
CA ASP A 179 11.14 -5.26 20.12
C ASP A 179 12.44 -4.77 19.43
N ARG A 180 12.78 -3.50 19.64
CA ARG A 180 13.89 -2.78 19.02
C ARG A 180 15.22 -3.24 19.58
N GLU A 181 15.27 -3.54 20.88
CA GLU A 181 16.44 -4.07 21.58
C GLU A 181 16.83 -5.44 20.99
N ALA A 182 15.85 -6.22 20.55
CA ALA A 182 16.06 -7.44 19.79
C ALA A 182 16.40 -7.18 18.31
N SER A 183 15.67 -6.29 17.63
CA SER A 183 15.88 -5.94 16.21
C SER A 183 15.27 -4.59 15.82
N GLU A 184 16.12 -3.60 15.55
CA GLU A 184 15.71 -2.23 15.18
C GLU A 184 15.03 -2.13 13.80
N THR A 185 15.40 -2.97 12.83
CA THR A 185 14.97 -2.82 11.42
C THR A 185 14.47 -4.13 10.82
N TYR A 186 13.34 -4.05 10.11
CA TYR A 186 12.73 -5.16 9.37
C TYR A 186 12.61 -4.84 7.88
N LEU A 187 12.91 -5.84 7.04
CA LEU A 187 12.70 -5.77 5.59
C LEU A 187 11.46 -6.58 5.22
N VAL A 188 10.46 -5.91 4.68
CA VAL A 188 9.18 -6.51 4.28
C VAL A 188 9.09 -6.53 2.77
N VAL A 189 8.92 -7.72 2.19
CA VAL A 189 8.61 -7.85 0.76
C VAL A 189 7.10 -7.74 0.59
N VAL A 190 6.66 -6.74 -0.17
CA VAL A 190 5.26 -6.51 -0.52
C VAL A 190 5.05 -6.94 -1.97
N GLN A 191 4.02 -7.75 -2.21
CA GLN A 191 3.60 -8.14 -3.54
C GLN A 191 2.24 -7.52 -3.87
N VAL A 192 2.12 -6.89 -5.03
CA VAL A 192 0.84 -6.54 -5.65
C VAL A 192 0.58 -7.47 -6.82
N LYS A 193 -0.67 -7.87 -6.97
CA LYS A 193 -1.11 -8.76 -8.04
C LYS A 193 -2.41 -8.26 -8.62
N ASP A 194 -2.46 -8.15 -9.94
CA ASP A 194 -3.68 -7.77 -10.64
C ASP A 194 -4.70 -8.94 -10.65
N MET A 195 -5.80 -8.77 -11.39
CA MET A 195 -6.86 -9.80 -11.53
C MET A 195 -7.30 -10.39 -10.18
N PHE A 196 -7.42 -9.57 -9.13
CA PHE A 196 -7.78 -10.01 -7.77
C PHE A 196 -6.95 -11.18 -7.22
N GLY A 197 -5.71 -11.34 -7.70
CA GLY A 197 -4.78 -12.37 -7.25
C GLY A 197 -4.88 -13.73 -7.97
N PHE A 198 -5.74 -13.89 -8.98
CA PHE A 198 -5.86 -15.14 -9.74
C PHE A 198 -4.53 -15.55 -10.42
N SER A 199 -4.30 -16.86 -10.61
CA SER A 199 -3.01 -17.41 -11.06
C SER A 199 -2.52 -16.92 -12.43
N GLY A 200 -3.37 -16.32 -13.26
CA GLY A 200 -3.02 -15.76 -14.57
C GLY A 200 -2.68 -14.27 -14.57
N GLY A 201 -2.80 -13.58 -13.43
CA GLY A 201 -2.52 -12.15 -13.31
C GLY A 201 -1.04 -11.81 -13.16
N TYR A 202 -0.62 -10.63 -13.62
CA TYR A 202 0.73 -10.11 -13.40
C TYR A 202 0.93 -9.67 -11.95
N SER A 203 2.18 -9.70 -11.52
CA SER A 203 2.56 -9.30 -10.17
C SER A 203 3.85 -8.48 -10.18
N ALA A 204 3.92 -7.51 -9.28
CA ALA A 204 5.13 -6.79 -8.95
C ALA A 204 5.44 -6.93 -7.46
N THR A 205 6.72 -6.84 -7.11
CA THR A 205 7.19 -6.90 -5.73
C THR A 205 8.11 -5.72 -5.43
N THR A 206 7.99 -5.12 -4.26
CA THR A 206 8.96 -4.15 -3.73
C THR A 206 9.33 -4.49 -2.29
N THR A 207 10.39 -3.86 -1.78
CA THR A 207 10.84 -4.03 -0.39
C THR A 207 10.57 -2.75 0.39
N VAL A 208 9.92 -2.88 1.54
CA VAL A 208 9.67 -1.80 2.49
C VAL A 208 10.59 -2.01 3.69
N THR A 209 11.31 -0.96 4.07
CA THR A 209 12.12 -0.95 5.28
C THR A 209 11.30 -0.35 6.42
N ILE A 210 11.12 -1.12 7.49
CA ILE A 210 10.45 -0.69 8.72
C ILE A 210 11.49 -0.50 9.80
N THR A 211 11.53 0.68 10.40
CA THR A 211 12.36 0.95 11.58
C THR A 211 11.48 1.06 12.83
N LEU A 212 11.90 0.42 13.91
CA LEU A 212 11.22 0.54 15.19
C LEU A 212 11.63 1.85 15.88
N THR A 213 10.65 2.52 16.47
CA THR A 213 10.92 3.64 17.38
C THR A 213 10.84 3.18 18.82
N ASP A 214 11.80 3.65 19.59
CA ASP A 214 12.01 3.32 21.00
C ASP A 214 10.80 3.67 21.89
N VAL A 215 10.48 2.76 22.81
CA VAL A 215 9.52 2.89 23.91
C VAL A 215 10.29 2.62 25.20
N ASN A 216 9.96 3.32 26.29
CA ASN A 216 10.58 3.04 27.58
C ASN A 216 9.98 1.76 28.20
N ASP A 217 10.56 0.61 27.88
CA ASP A 217 10.14 -0.69 28.40
C ASP A 217 11.27 -1.45 29.11
N ASN A 218 12.50 -0.94 29.07
CA ASN A 218 13.59 -1.38 29.90
C ASN A 218 13.81 -0.42 31.07
N GLY A 219 14.26 -0.96 32.20
CA GLY A 219 14.60 -0.17 33.37
C GLY A 219 16.11 -0.15 33.56
N PRO A 220 16.67 0.93 34.14
CA PRO A 220 18.10 1.04 34.34
C PRO A 220 18.60 0.01 35.36
N THR A 221 19.75 -0.59 35.08
CA THR A 221 20.37 -1.62 35.92
C THR A 221 21.80 -1.26 36.27
N PHE A 222 22.16 -1.31 37.56
CA PHE A 222 23.54 -1.11 37.98
C PHE A 222 24.45 -2.25 37.50
N GLN A 223 25.69 -1.92 37.13
CA GLN A 223 26.68 -2.93 36.77
C GLN A 223 27.09 -3.83 37.94
N HIS A 224 26.98 -3.31 39.17
CA HIS A 224 27.36 -4.03 40.38
C HIS A 224 26.26 -3.90 41.44
N ASN A 225 25.99 -5.00 42.14
CA ASN A 225 25.05 -5.02 43.27
C ASN A 225 25.57 -4.28 44.51
N LEU A 226 26.88 -3.98 44.54
CA LEU A 226 27.53 -3.34 45.67
C LEU A 226 28.68 -2.48 45.14
N TYR A 227 28.69 -1.21 45.54
CA TYR A 227 29.81 -0.29 45.32
C TYR A 227 30.50 0.00 46.64
N THR A 228 31.82 -0.13 46.66
CA THR A 228 32.64 0.15 47.84
C THR A 228 33.75 1.10 47.47
N PHE A 229 33.84 2.21 48.20
CA PHE A 229 34.85 3.23 47.96
C PHE A 229 35.66 3.48 49.23
N ALA A 230 36.93 3.80 49.03
CA ALA A 230 37.83 4.22 50.09
C ALA A 230 37.87 5.76 50.11
N LEU A 231 37.57 6.34 51.26
CA LEU A 231 37.65 7.79 51.46
C LEU A 231 38.55 8.09 52.66
N GLU A 232 39.46 9.05 52.49
CA GLU A 232 40.24 9.58 53.61
C GLU A 232 39.34 10.44 54.51
N GLU A 233 39.44 10.25 55.83
CA GLU A 233 38.70 11.08 56.80
C GLU A 233 39.00 12.59 56.69
N SER A 234 40.20 12.93 56.19
CA SER A 234 40.64 14.31 55.96
C SER A 234 40.22 14.86 54.60
N ALA A 235 39.47 14.11 53.80
CA ALA A 235 39.04 14.53 52.47
C ALA A 235 38.22 15.83 52.55
N PRO A 236 38.54 16.86 51.75
CA PRO A 236 37.76 18.10 51.73
C PRO A 236 36.37 17.88 51.13
N VAL A 237 35.40 18.70 51.54
CA VAL A 237 34.08 18.75 50.90
C VAL A 237 34.24 19.02 49.40
N GLY A 238 33.48 18.30 48.59
CA GLY A 238 33.59 18.30 47.13
C GLY A 238 34.49 17.19 46.57
N THR A 239 35.19 16.43 47.41
CA THR A 239 35.98 15.28 46.96
C THR A 239 35.09 14.23 46.32
N THR A 240 35.45 13.78 45.10
CA THR A 240 34.82 12.63 44.46
C THR A 240 35.18 11.35 45.22
N VAL A 241 34.16 10.69 45.73
CA VAL A 241 34.28 9.43 46.48
C VAL A 241 34.35 8.26 45.52
N GLY A 242 33.55 8.29 44.47
CA GLY A 242 33.45 7.20 43.50
C GLY A 242 32.51 7.53 42.35
N ARG A 243 32.52 6.65 41.35
CA ARG A 243 31.59 6.68 40.21
C ARG A 243 30.80 5.38 40.20
N VAL A 244 29.51 5.48 39.92
CA VAL A 244 28.63 4.32 39.70
C VAL A 244 28.06 4.39 38.30
N MET A 245 27.77 3.23 37.71
CA MET A 245 27.26 3.16 36.35
C MET A 245 26.06 2.24 36.27
N ALA A 246 25.05 2.72 35.56
CA ALA A 246 23.84 1.98 35.23
C ALA A 246 23.71 1.90 33.72
N GLU A 247 23.10 0.82 33.26
CA GLU A 247 22.84 0.56 31.86
C GLU A 247 21.33 0.37 31.66
N ASP A 248 20.81 1.01 30.62
CA ASP A 248 19.45 0.88 30.14
C ASP A 248 19.53 0.52 28.65
N ALA A 249 18.72 -0.45 28.21
CA ALA A 249 18.76 -0.94 26.84
C ALA A 249 18.05 0.01 25.86
N ASP A 250 17.19 0.89 26.37
CA ASP A 250 16.47 1.92 25.61
C ASP A 250 17.43 2.97 24.99
N ILE A 251 16.92 3.93 24.23
CA ILE A 251 17.74 5.02 23.66
C ILE A 251 17.21 6.42 23.93
N GLY A 252 18.10 7.40 23.75
CA GLY A 252 17.75 8.81 23.78
C GLY A 252 17.27 9.26 25.15
N VAL A 253 16.03 9.74 25.25
CA VAL A 253 15.47 10.23 26.51
C VAL A 253 15.04 9.11 27.44
N ASN A 254 14.77 7.92 26.91
CA ASN A 254 14.29 6.78 27.70
C ASN A 254 15.43 6.11 28.48
N ALA A 255 16.67 6.16 27.96
CA ALA A 255 17.87 5.70 28.65
C ALA A 255 18.66 6.81 29.39
N LYS A 256 18.01 7.93 29.72
CA LYS A 256 18.68 9.06 30.39
C LYS A 256 18.66 8.88 31.91
N MET A 257 19.83 8.88 32.52
CA MET A 257 20.01 8.47 33.91
C MET A 257 19.84 9.60 34.92
N ASN A 258 19.16 9.31 36.03
CA ASN A 258 19.16 10.17 37.21
C ASN A 258 19.39 9.35 38.48
N TYR A 259 20.45 9.69 39.21
CA TYR A 259 20.84 8.97 40.42
C TYR A 259 20.35 9.65 41.69
N SER A 260 19.95 8.85 42.68
CA SER A 260 19.63 9.32 44.03
C SER A 260 20.27 8.45 45.11
N LEU A 261 20.38 9.00 46.32
CA LEU A 261 20.77 8.27 47.52
C LEU A 261 19.53 8.06 48.37
N ASP A 262 19.28 6.81 48.78
CA ASP A 262 18.02 6.41 49.43
C ASP A 262 18.01 6.74 50.92
N ASP A 263 19.19 6.71 51.54
CA ASP A 263 19.35 7.00 52.94
C ASP A 263 19.48 8.52 53.18
N LEU A 264 18.58 9.05 54.00
CA LEU A 264 18.54 10.44 54.42
C LEU A 264 19.78 10.86 55.25
N GLU A 265 20.41 9.94 55.97
CA GLU A 265 21.66 10.21 56.71
C GLU A 265 22.87 10.26 55.77
N GLU A 266 22.90 9.41 54.74
CA GLU A 266 23.93 9.44 53.69
C GLU A 266 23.77 10.67 52.79
N SER A 267 22.54 11.08 52.46
CA SER A 267 22.24 12.29 51.69
C SER A 267 22.65 13.60 52.41
N ALA A 268 22.82 13.55 53.74
CA ALA A 268 23.37 14.66 54.52
C ALA A 268 24.90 14.77 54.46
N THR A 269 25.59 13.67 54.14
CA THR A 269 27.06 13.56 54.14
C THR A 269 27.63 13.48 52.73
N PHE A 270 26.90 12.87 51.80
CA PHE A 270 27.25 12.65 50.41
C PHE A 270 26.19 13.22 49.47
N ARG A 271 26.59 13.51 48.24
CA ARG A 271 25.70 13.88 47.15
C ARG A 271 26.03 13.05 45.93
N VAL A 272 25.01 12.72 45.16
CA VAL A 272 25.16 12.12 43.84
C VAL A 272 24.62 13.07 42.77
N HIS A 273 25.30 13.15 41.64
CA HIS A 273 24.82 13.86 40.45
C HIS A 273 25.17 13.06 39.20
N THR A 274 24.36 13.15 38.15
CA THR A 274 24.67 12.50 36.88
C THR A 274 25.72 13.30 36.10
N ASP A 275 26.75 12.64 35.58
CA ASP A 275 27.67 13.21 34.59
C ASP A 275 26.93 13.40 33.25
N PRO A 276 26.84 14.63 32.71
CA PRO A 276 26.07 14.88 31.50
C PRO A 276 26.66 14.23 30.23
N GLU A 277 27.95 13.90 30.24
CA GLU A 277 28.63 13.28 29.08
C GLU A 277 28.62 11.75 29.17
N THR A 278 28.94 11.20 30.35
CA THR A 278 29.08 9.74 30.52
C THR A 278 27.82 9.06 31.05
N GLN A 279 26.83 9.81 31.54
CA GLN A 279 25.66 9.30 32.27
C GLN A 279 26.03 8.51 33.55
N GLU A 280 27.25 8.66 34.09
CA GLU A 280 27.66 8.02 35.35
C GLU A 280 27.19 8.79 36.59
N GLY A 281 27.00 8.08 37.69
CA GLY A 281 26.69 8.64 39.02
C GLY A 281 27.94 9.14 39.76
N ILE A 282 28.02 10.46 39.84
CA ILE A 282 28.84 11.40 40.62
C ILE A 282 28.82 11.35 42.15
N VAL A 283 29.34 10.35 42.86
CA VAL A 283 29.31 10.40 44.34
C VAL A 283 30.38 11.34 44.90
N THR A 284 29.96 12.37 45.63
CA THR A 284 30.83 13.42 46.19
C THR A 284 30.57 13.63 47.69
N LEU A 285 31.61 14.00 48.42
CA LEU A 285 31.50 14.36 49.84
C LEU A 285 30.83 15.75 49.98
N ALA A 286 29.65 15.81 50.61
CA ALA A 286 28.89 17.03 50.79
C ALA A 286 29.09 17.69 52.16
N LYS A 287 29.49 16.90 53.17
CA LYS A 287 29.77 17.38 54.53
C LYS A 287 30.86 16.52 55.18
N VAL A 288 31.79 17.14 55.89
CA VAL A 288 32.83 16.41 56.66
C VAL A 288 32.16 15.58 57.75
N SER A 289 32.51 14.29 57.83
CA SER A 289 32.09 13.42 58.92
C SER A 289 32.62 13.98 60.24
N GLY A 290 31.74 14.27 61.20
CA GLY A 290 32.07 15.04 62.42
C GLY A 290 33.00 14.35 63.43
N LYS A 291 33.73 13.30 63.05
CA LYS A 291 34.71 12.63 63.90
C LYS A 291 36.12 13.08 63.50
N HIS A 292 36.63 14.10 64.18
CA HIS A 292 38.06 14.43 64.10
C HIS A 292 38.83 13.37 64.91
N LEU A 293 39.32 12.32 64.24
CA LEU A 293 40.28 11.39 64.83
C LEU A 293 41.71 11.80 64.39
N PRO A 294 42.73 11.59 65.24
CA PRO A 294 44.10 12.01 64.97
C PRO A 294 44.92 11.00 64.14
N PHE A 295 44.28 10.08 63.40
CA PHE A 295 44.95 9.03 62.63
C PHE A 295 44.20 8.71 61.33
N THR A 296 44.91 8.68 60.20
CA THR A 296 44.41 8.29 58.88
C THR A 296 43.85 6.86 58.90
N ILE A 297 42.54 6.74 59.10
CA ILE A 297 41.80 5.50 58.89
C ILE A 297 41.07 5.63 57.56
N THR A 298 41.35 4.73 56.61
CA THR A 298 40.52 4.54 55.43
C THR A 298 39.23 3.85 55.86
N GLU A 299 38.08 4.51 55.71
CA GLU A 299 36.77 3.93 55.99
C GLU A 299 36.19 3.35 54.69
N LEU A 300 35.67 2.11 54.74
CA LEU A 300 34.92 1.53 53.63
C LEU A 300 33.48 2.00 53.77
N ILE A 301 33.01 2.78 52.81
CA ILE A 301 31.62 3.24 52.74
C ILE A 301 30.89 2.37 51.72
N THR A 302 29.76 1.83 52.14
CA THR A 302 28.84 1.06 51.31
C THR A 302 27.63 1.94 51.03
N PHE A 303 27.32 2.17 49.76
CA PHE A 303 26.14 2.94 49.37
C PHE A 303 25.01 1.99 48.94
N ILE A 304 23.78 2.32 49.34
CA ILE A 304 22.56 1.80 48.70
C ILE A 304 22.04 2.93 47.80
N LEU A 305 21.92 2.64 46.51
CA LEU A 305 21.58 3.62 45.48
C LEU A 305 20.29 3.20 44.78
N ASP A 306 19.38 4.15 44.59
CA ASP A 306 18.28 4.04 43.62
C ASP A 306 18.62 4.80 42.31
N ILE A 307 18.06 4.29 41.21
CA ILE A 307 18.05 4.94 39.89
C ILE A 307 16.59 5.14 39.49
N ILE A 308 16.25 6.33 39.00
CA ILE A 308 14.89 6.72 38.60
C ILE A 308 14.91 7.25 37.18
#